data_AF-A0A8D8D9E2-F1
#
_entry.id   AF-A0A8D8D9E2-F1
#
_cell.length_a   1.000
_cell.length_b   1.000
_cell.length_c   1.000
_cell.angle_alpha   90.00
_cell.angle_beta   90.00
_cell.angle_gamma   90.00
#
_symmetry.space_group_name_H-M   'P 1'
#
loop_
_entity.id
_entity.type
_entity.pdbx_description
1 polymer ?
#
loop_
_entity_poly.entity_id
_entity_poly.type
_entity_poly.pdbx_seq_one_letter_code
_entity_poly.pdbx_strand_id
1 'polypeptide(L)'
;QNPYFTQIDQCCKSHDECPDTVVERSDYENYPGLEQKTPWFTRLRCSCDAQFFTCLRDVSTFFAYAVAWIYSKVQAHCFEYEYPVLECKNSMYDGLISLPRCTEYLVDNSSPKQWQWFNVPHLSAKQACFPNTSYRYKLFWFVANQSKRKIIQQINESQRVPIPD
;
A
#
# COMPACT_ATOMS: atom_id res chain seq x y z
N GLN A 1 -8.30 15.40 -33.29
CA GLN A 1 -8.74 14.71 -32.06
C GLN A 1 -8.65 15.70 -30.90
N ASN A 2 -9.49 15.56 -29.86
CA ASN A 2 -9.45 16.44 -28.69
C ASN A 2 -8.13 16.18 -27.92
N PRO A 3 -7.29 17.21 -27.66
CA PRO A 3 -5.95 17.05 -27.07
C PRO A 3 -5.95 16.40 -25.69
N TYR A 4 -7.06 16.47 -24.94
CA TYR A 4 -7.17 15.80 -23.64
C TYR A 4 -7.23 14.28 -23.77
N PHE A 5 -7.92 13.75 -24.79
CA PHE A 5 -7.98 12.30 -25.00
C PHE A 5 -6.63 11.74 -25.45
N THR A 6 -5.86 12.50 -26.23
CA THR A 6 -4.48 12.12 -26.59
C THR A 6 -3.57 12.02 -25.36
N GLN A 7 -3.69 12.93 -24.40
CA GLN A 7 -2.90 12.88 -23.16
C GLN A 7 -3.33 11.72 -22.24
N ILE A 8 -4.64 11.47 -22.12
CA ILE A 8 -5.14 10.31 -21.36
C ILE A 8 -4.65 9.01 -21.99
N ASP A 9 -4.69 8.89 -23.32
CA ASP A 9 -4.19 7.73 -24.06
C ASP A 9 -2.69 7.52 -23.85
N GLN A 10 -1.90 8.60 -23.79
CA GLN A 10 -0.48 8.52 -23.42
C GLN A 10 -0.29 7.99 -21.99
N CYS A 11 -1.11 8.40 -21.02
CA CYS A 11 -1.05 7.85 -19.67
C CYS A 11 -1.33 6.34 -19.66
N CYS A 12 -2.34 5.88 -20.42
CA CYS A 12 -2.67 4.46 -20.54
C CYS A 12 -1.54 3.66 -21.21
N LYS A 13 -0.99 4.17 -22.31
CA LYS A 13 0.13 3.51 -23.02
C LYS A 13 1.35 3.32 -22.13
N SER A 14 1.76 4.37 -21.40
CA SER A 14 2.88 4.26 -20.45
C SER A 14 2.59 3.29 -19.31
N HIS A 15 1.33 3.13 -18.92
CA HIS A 15 0.91 2.16 -17.89
C HIS A 15 0.97 0.72 -18.41
N ASP A 16 0.51 0.49 -19.65
CA ASP A 16 0.58 -0.82 -20.32
C ASP A 16 2.03 -1.30 -20.55
N GLU A 17 2.98 -0.38 -20.69
CA GLU A 17 4.41 -0.65 -20.83
C GLU A 17 5.14 -0.95 -19.50
N CYS A 18 4.40 -1.16 -18.41
CA CYS A 18 5.00 -1.50 -17.12
C CYS A 18 5.88 -2.76 -17.25
N PRO A 19 7.14 -2.73 -16.78
CA PRO A 19 8.09 -3.83 -16.98
C PRO A 19 7.72 -5.09 -16.19
N ASP A 20 6.97 -4.91 -15.11
CA ASP A 20 6.62 -5.97 -14.17
C ASP A 20 5.10 -6.14 -14.13
N THR A 21 4.63 -7.20 -14.77
CA THR A 21 3.21 -7.56 -14.83
C THR A 21 2.97 -9.02 -14.45
N VAL A 22 1.76 -9.32 -13.99
CA VAL A 22 1.21 -10.66 -13.88
C VAL A 22 -0.07 -10.69 -14.70
N VAL A 23 0.02 -11.28 -15.89
CA VAL A 23 -1.06 -11.47 -16.85
C VAL A 23 -1.62 -12.88 -16.71
N GLU A 24 -0.73 -13.87 -16.60
CA GLU A 24 -1.07 -15.28 -16.49
C GLU A 24 -0.46 -15.94 -15.25
N ARG A 25 -0.82 -17.20 -15.01
CA ARG A 25 -0.39 -17.91 -13.81
C ARG A 25 1.10 -18.23 -13.82
N SER A 26 1.69 -18.41 -14.98
CA SER A 26 3.14 -18.64 -15.20
C SER A 26 3.98 -17.46 -14.72
N ASP A 27 3.47 -16.22 -14.85
CA ASP A 27 4.23 -15.01 -14.50
C ASP A 27 4.63 -14.95 -13.02
N TYR A 28 3.93 -15.68 -12.14
CA TYR A 28 4.28 -15.78 -10.72
C TYR A 28 5.66 -16.40 -10.47
N GLU A 29 6.22 -17.14 -11.43
CA GLU A 29 7.59 -17.66 -11.36
C GLU A 29 8.63 -16.55 -11.28
N ASN A 30 8.33 -15.36 -11.82
CA ASN A 30 9.19 -14.17 -11.76
C ASN A 30 9.13 -13.45 -10.40
N TYR A 31 8.13 -13.77 -9.56
CA TYR A 31 7.88 -13.08 -8.29
C TYR A 31 7.80 -14.09 -7.12
N PRO A 32 8.95 -14.66 -6.70
CA PRO A 32 8.97 -15.70 -5.67
C PRO A 32 8.31 -15.24 -4.36
N GLY A 33 7.43 -16.08 -3.83
CA GLY A 33 6.72 -15.83 -2.57
C GLY A 33 5.50 -14.91 -2.70
N LEU A 34 5.21 -14.35 -3.87
CA LEU A 34 3.98 -13.60 -4.09
C LEU A 34 2.76 -14.53 -4.06
N GLU A 35 1.79 -14.23 -3.20
CA GLU A 35 0.55 -14.99 -3.08
C GLU A 35 -0.18 -15.04 -4.43
N GLN A 36 -0.51 -16.24 -4.92
CA GLN A 36 -1.25 -16.38 -6.18
C GLN A 36 -2.69 -15.88 -6.02
N LYS A 37 -3.04 -14.84 -6.79
CA LYS A 37 -4.41 -14.38 -6.97
C LYS A 37 -4.87 -14.70 -8.39
N THR A 38 -6.14 -15.05 -8.55
CA THR A 38 -6.72 -15.30 -9.87
C THR A 38 -6.61 -14.02 -10.72
N PRO A 39 -5.91 -14.04 -11.87
CA PRO A 39 -5.75 -12.87 -12.71
C PRO A 39 -7.01 -12.67 -13.55
N TRP A 40 -8.03 -12.04 -12.98
CA TRP A 40 -9.20 -11.59 -13.75
C TRP A 40 -8.86 -10.41 -14.66
N PHE A 41 -7.81 -9.67 -14.29
CA PHE A 41 -7.24 -8.53 -14.99
C PHE A 41 -5.72 -8.57 -14.81
N THR A 42 -4.98 -7.98 -15.72
CA THR A 42 -3.52 -7.79 -15.58
C THR A 42 -3.22 -7.08 -14.26
N ARG A 43 -2.31 -7.66 -13.49
CA ARG A 43 -1.76 -7.02 -12.29
C ARG A 43 -0.45 -6.36 -12.66
N LEU A 44 -0.25 -5.15 -12.19
CA LEU A 44 0.96 -4.37 -12.43
C LEU A 44 1.60 -4.03 -11.09
N ARG A 45 2.86 -3.57 -11.17
CA ARG A 45 3.51 -3.00 -10.01
C ARG A 45 2.81 -1.75 -9.51
N CYS A 46 2.81 -1.60 -8.20
CA CYS A 46 2.27 -0.43 -7.53
C CYS A 46 2.94 0.88 -7.96
N SER A 47 4.24 0.86 -8.28
CA SER A 47 4.93 2.02 -8.85
C SER A 47 4.34 2.47 -10.19
N CYS A 48 3.91 1.53 -11.05
CA CYS A 48 3.27 1.84 -12.33
C CYS A 48 1.89 2.46 -12.12
N ASP A 49 1.09 1.91 -11.21
CA ASP A 49 -0.22 2.49 -10.84
C ASP A 49 -0.08 3.91 -10.28
N ALA A 50 0.94 4.17 -9.45
CA ALA A 50 1.22 5.49 -8.90
C ALA A 50 1.54 6.53 -9.99
N GLN A 51 2.36 6.14 -10.97
CA GLN A 51 2.70 6.99 -12.12
C GLN A 51 1.48 7.24 -13.00
N PHE A 52 0.67 6.21 -13.23
CA PHE A 52 -0.58 6.31 -13.99
C PHE A 52 -1.55 7.32 -13.36
N PHE A 53 -1.79 7.23 -12.06
CA PHE A 53 -2.66 8.19 -11.37
C PHE A 53 -2.09 9.60 -11.34
N THR A 54 -0.77 9.74 -11.21
CA THR A 54 -0.08 11.03 -11.30
C THR A 54 -0.30 11.65 -12.69
N CYS A 55 -0.09 10.87 -13.75
CA CYS A 55 -0.31 11.30 -15.13
C CYS A 55 -1.76 11.75 -15.36
N LEU A 56 -2.74 10.94 -14.97
CA LEU A 56 -4.16 11.29 -15.12
C LEU A 56 -4.56 12.54 -14.32
N ARG A 57 -4.02 12.70 -13.11
CA ARG A 57 -4.23 13.91 -12.29
C ARG A 57 -3.70 15.15 -13.01
N ASP A 58 -2.52 15.05 -13.61
CA ASP A 58 -1.85 16.18 -14.25
C ASP A 58 -2.56 16.59 -15.57
N VAL A 59 -3.27 15.67 -16.24
CA VAL A 59 -4.19 16.02 -17.34
C VAL A 59 -5.36 16.88 -16.83
N SER A 60 -5.78 16.72 -15.57
CA SER A 60 -6.72 17.61 -14.86
C SER A 60 -8.10 17.80 -15.52
N THR A 61 -8.61 16.79 -16.23
CA THR A 61 -9.94 16.82 -16.86
C THR A 61 -10.93 15.86 -16.23
N PHE A 62 -12.23 16.14 -16.39
CA PHE A 62 -13.31 15.24 -15.97
C PHE A 62 -13.10 13.80 -16.46
N PHE A 63 -12.73 13.63 -17.74
CA PHE A 63 -12.49 12.30 -18.32
C PHE A 63 -11.29 11.60 -17.70
N ALA A 64 -10.19 12.32 -17.41
CA ALA A 64 -9.03 11.74 -16.75
C ALA A 64 -9.38 11.25 -15.33
N TYR A 65 -10.13 12.05 -14.56
CA TYR A 65 -10.63 11.65 -13.24
C TYR A 65 -11.58 10.44 -13.32
N ALA A 66 -12.45 10.38 -14.34
CA ALA A 66 -13.34 9.25 -14.56
C ALA A 66 -12.57 7.95 -14.83
N VAL A 67 -11.55 8.00 -15.71
CA VAL A 67 -10.66 6.84 -15.98
C VAL A 67 -9.98 6.38 -14.70
N ALA A 68 -9.41 7.31 -13.94
CA ALA A 68 -8.71 7.00 -12.70
C ALA A 68 -9.66 6.33 -11.68
N TRP A 69 -10.87 6.87 -11.54
CA TRP A 69 -11.90 6.33 -10.64
C TRP A 69 -12.32 4.91 -11.06
N ILE A 70 -12.66 4.70 -12.34
CA ILE A 70 -13.03 3.38 -12.87
C ILE A 70 -11.91 2.37 -12.62
N TYR A 71 -10.67 2.73 -12.94
CA TYR A 71 -9.51 1.88 -12.70
C TYR A 71 -9.38 1.49 -11.22
N SER A 72 -9.47 2.44 -10.30
CA SER A 72 -9.38 2.16 -8.84
C SER A 72 -10.51 1.27 -8.29
N LYS A 73 -11.65 1.17 -8.99
CA LYS A 73 -12.77 0.28 -8.63
C LYS A 73 -12.57 -1.14 -9.12
N VAL A 74 -12.00 -1.30 -10.31
CA VAL A 74 -11.74 -2.62 -10.91
C VAL A 74 -10.45 -3.23 -10.34
N GLN A 75 -9.40 -2.41 -10.25
CA GLN A 75 -8.08 -2.82 -9.78
C GLN A 75 -7.94 -2.56 -8.28
N ALA A 76 -8.31 -3.55 -7.50
CA ALA A 76 -8.25 -3.52 -6.03
C ALA A 76 -6.82 -3.60 -5.45
N HIS A 77 -5.92 -4.27 -6.18
CA HIS A 77 -4.60 -4.65 -5.70
C HIS A 77 -3.55 -4.53 -6.81
N CYS A 78 -2.36 -4.11 -6.38
CA CYS A 78 -1.10 -4.09 -7.13
C CYS A 78 -0.04 -4.84 -6.30
N PHE A 79 1.07 -5.23 -6.90
CA PHE A 79 2.16 -5.88 -6.18
C PHE A 79 3.42 -5.01 -6.15
N GLU A 80 4.25 -5.19 -5.13
CA GLU A 80 5.51 -4.44 -5.00
C GLU A 80 6.56 -5.24 -4.23
N TYR A 81 7.84 -4.98 -4.52
CA TYR A 81 8.96 -5.55 -3.80
C TYR A 81 9.34 -4.65 -2.62
N GLU A 82 8.81 -4.98 -1.44
CA GLU A 82 8.95 -4.15 -0.25
C GLU A 82 9.18 -4.98 1.01
N TYR A 83 9.62 -4.32 2.08
CA TYR A 83 9.75 -4.91 3.41
C TYR A 83 8.44 -5.59 3.86
N PRO A 84 8.53 -6.67 4.65
CA PRO A 84 7.36 -7.40 5.12
C PRO A 84 6.37 -6.47 5.83
N VAL A 85 5.12 -6.51 5.39
CA VAL A 85 4.04 -5.73 6.00
C VAL A 85 3.73 -6.31 7.38
N LEU A 86 3.76 -5.46 8.40
CA LEU A 86 3.37 -5.81 9.77
C LEU A 86 1.88 -5.56 9.99
N GLU A 87 1.40 -4.38 9.61
CA GLU A 87 0.00 -3.99 9.79
C GLU A 87 -0.38 -2.82 8.88
N CYS A 88 -1.69 -2.64 8.70
CA CYS A 88 -2.24 -1.43 8.13
C CYS A 88 -2.44 -0.37 9.24
N LYS A 89 -1.73 0.75 9.16
CA LYS A 89 -1.85 1.84 10.14
C LYS A 89 -3.11 2.68 9.91
N ASN A 90 -3.33 3.03 8.64
CA ASN A 90 -4.42 3.90 8.23
C ASN A 90 -5.15 3.26 7.08
N SER A 91 -6.48 3.29 7.14
CA SER A 91 -7.35 2.82 6.06
C SER A 91 -8.42 3.86 5.75
N MET A 92 -8.86 3.88 4.51
CA MET A 92 -9.86 4.81 4.02
C MET A 92 -10.99 4.05 3.33
N TYR A 93 -12.22 4.53 3.55
CA TYR A 93 -13.43 4.08 2.88
C TYR A 93 -13.76 5.02 1.72
N ASP A 94 -14.31 4.51 0.62
CA ASP A 94 -14.77 5.36 -0.49
C ASP A 94 -16.27 5.69 -0.45
N GLY A 95 -17.02 5.17 0.52
CA GLY A 95 -18.47 5.34 0.64
C GLY A 95 -19.21 4.05 1.03
N LEU A 96 -20.51 4.01 0.75
CA LEU A 96 -21.51 3.12 1.38
C LEU A 96 -21.35 1.60 1.15
N ILE A 97 -20.45 1.12 0.27
CA ILE A 97 -20.39 -0.32 -0.13
C ILE A 97 -18.96 -0.89 -0.30
N SER A 98 -17.90 -0.08 -0.23
CA SER A 98 -16.52 -0.58 -0.43
C SER A 98 -15.87 -1.09 0.86
N LEU A 99 -15.05 -2.15 0.70
CA LEU A 99 -14.13 -2.56 1.76
C LEU A 99 -13.06 -1.47 1.97
N PRO A 100 -12.64 -1.21 3.22
CA PRO A 100 -11.60 -0.22 3.49
C PRO A 100 -10.30 -0.60 2.77
N ARG A 101 -9.64 0.39 2.17
CA ARG A 101 -8.32 0.24 1.55
C ARG A 101 -7.27 0.81 2.47
N CYS A 102 -6.18 0.08 2.67
CA CYS A 102 -5.07 0.61 3.44
C CYS A 102 -4.38 1.74 2.69
N THR A 103 -4.19 2.88 3.35
CA THR A 103 -3.49 4.07 2.85
C THR A 103 -2.11 4.25 3.46
N GLU A 104 -1.81 3.54 4.56
CA GLU A 104 -0.47 3.50 5.14
C GLU A 104 -0.15 2.13 5.75
N TYR A 105 0.94 1.52 5.30
CA TYR A 105 1.44 0.25 5.81
C TYR A 105 2.62 0.47 6.76
N LEU A 106 2.61 -0.21 7.90
CA LEU A 106 3.81 -0.38 8.72
C LEU A 106 4.58 -1.60 8.22
N VAL A 107 5.85 -1.41 7.88
CA VAL A 107 6.72 -2.48 7.36
C VAL A 107 7.94 -2.73 8.25
N ASP A 108 8.42 -3.97 8.26
CA ASP A 108 9.60 -4.38 9.02
C ASP A 108 10.89 -4.26 8.21
N ASN A 109 11.61 -3.15 8.41
CA ASN A 109 12.91 -2.92 7.78
C ASN A 109 14.05 -3.75 8.41
N SER A 110 13.75 -4.62 9.39
CA SER A 110 14.76 -5.54 9.94
C SER A 110 14.85 -6.87 9.20
N SER A 111 13.90 -7.13 8.29
CA SER A 111 13.80 -8.32 7.45
C SER A 111 14.06 -7.96 5.98
N PRO A 112 14.51 -8.90 5.13
CA PRO A 112 14.69 -8.62 3.70
C PRO A 112 13.35 -8.35 3.00
N LYS A 113 13.40 -7.59 1.90
CA LYS A 113 12.22 -7.31 1.07
C LYS A 113 11.69 -8.57 0.40
N GLN A 114 10.38 -8.58 0.14
CA GLN A 114 9.67 -9.67 -0.52
C GLN A 114 8.51 -9.12 -1.35
N TRP A 115 8.09 -9.89 -2.37
CA TRP A 115 6.95 -9.55 -3.20
C TRP A 115 5.65 -9.70 -2.43
N GLN A 116 4.86 -8.62 -2.35
CA GLN A 116 3.63 -8.58 -1.59
C GLN A 116 2.55 -7.79 -2.33
N TRP A 117 1.30 -8.04 -1.96
CA TRP A 117 0.14 -7.31 -2.45
C TRP A 117 -0.12 -6.08 -1.59
N PHE A 118 -0.40 -4.96 -2.27
CA PHE A 118 -0.83 -3.72 -1.66
C PHE A 118 -2.19 -3.32 -2.23
N ASN A 119 -2.92 -2.52 -1.46
CA ASN A 119 -4.16 -1.92 -1.93
C ASN A 119 -3.87 -0.76 -2.87
N VAL A 120 -4.60 -0.74 -3.98
CA VAL A 120 -4.76 0.48 -4.77
C VAL A 120 -5.69 1.40 -3.97
N PRO A 121 -5.28 2.66 -3.69
CA PRO A 121 -6.08 3.58 -2.91
C PRO A 121 -7.30 4.01 -3.72
N HIS A 122 -8.40 4.27 -3.01
CA HIS A 122 -9.56 4.89 -3.63
C HIS A 122 -9.22 6.32 -4.02
N LEU A 123 -9.33 6.62 -5.31
CA LEU A 123 -9.17 8.00 -5.76
C LEU A 123 -10.38 8.82 -5.33
N SER A 124 -10.13 9.73 -4.40
CA SER A 124 -11.01 10.82 -4.04
C SER A 124 -10.28 12.14 -4.29
N ALA A 125 -11.00 13.26 -4.29
CA ALA A 125 -10.46 14.60 -4.61
C ALA A 125 -9.22 15.05 -3.79
N LYS A 126 -8.78 14.28 -2.79
CA LYS A 126 -7.63 14.58 -1.92
C LYS A 126 -6.46 13.59 -2.00
N GLN A 127 -6.59 12.44 -2.66
CA GLN A 127 -5.57 11.40 -2.63
C GLN A 127 -5.30 10.83 -4.04
N ALA A 128 -4.13 11.16 -4.58
CA ALA A 128 -3.68 10.71 -5.90
C ALA A 128 -2.45 9.78 -5.83
N CYS A 129 -2.03 9.36 -4.63
CA CYS A 129 -0.76 8.69 -4.41
C CYS A 129 -0.97 7.30 -3.81
N PHE A 130 -0.09 6.37 -4.21
CA PHE A 130 0.07 5.05 -3.61
C PHE A 130 0.14 5.12 -2.07
N PRO A 131 -0.38 4.11 -1.34
CA PRO A 131 -0.26 4.05 0.11
C PRO A 131 1.17 4.26 0.60
N ASN A 132 1.29 5.07 1.65
CA ASN A 132 2.58 5.36 2.25
C ASN A 132 3.11 4.13 3.00
N THR A 133 4.43 4.03 3.09
CA THR A 133 5.10 3.03 3.92
C THR A 133 5.80 3.70 5.10
N SER A 134 5.46 3.23 6.29
CA SER A 134 6.05 3.59 7.57
C SER A 134 7.03 2.49 7.99
N TYR A 135 8.26 2.82 8.37
CA TYR A 135 9.27 1.82 8.72
C TYR A 135 9.35 1.58 10.22
N ARG A 136 9.41 0.31 10.62
CA ARG A 136 9.75 -0.09 11.99
C ARG A 136 11.21 -0.54 12.05
N TYR A 137 12.03 0.22 12.78
CA TYR A 137 13.41 -0.18 13.04
C TYR A 137 13.48 -1.18 14.20
N LYS A 138 14.35 -2.20 14.07
CA LYS A 138 14.64 -3.18 15.14
C LYS A 138 15.00 -2.49 16.46
N LEU A 139 15.79 -1.43 16.39
CA LEU A 139 16.22 -0.64 17.56
C LEU A 139 15.03 -0.05 18.34
N PHE A 140 13.99 0.40 17.62
CA PHE A 140 12.81 1.01 18.24
C PHE A 140 11.98 0.00 19.04
N TRP A 141 11.89 -1.25 18.57
CA TRP A 141 11.29 -2.36 19.31
C TRP A 141 12.06 -2.66 20.61
N PHE A 142 13.39 -2.74 20.53
CA PHE A 142 14.24 -2.98 21.71
C PHE A 142 14.12 -1.86 22.74
N VAL A 143 14.16 -0.59 22.31
CA VAL A 143 13.99 0.58 23.18
C VAL A 143 12.59 0.61 23.80
N ALA A 144 11.53 0.40 23.01
CA ALA A 144 10.16 0.35 23.52
C ALA A 144 9.96 -0.80 24.54
N ASN A 145 10.56 -1.96 24.30
CA ASN A 145 10.50 -3.09 25.23
C ASN A 145 11.32 -2.83 26.51
N GLN A 146 12.49 -2.21 26.42
CA GLN A 146 13.25 -1.80 27.61
C GLN A 146 12.47 -0.77 28.45
N SER A 147 11.87 0.24 27.80
CA SER A 147 11.06 1.25 28.49
C SER A 147 9.81 0.65 29.14
N LYS A 148 9.09 -0.24 28.44
CA LYS A 148 7.94 -0.98 29.01
C LYS A 148 8.35 -1.84 30.22
N ARG A 149 9.48 -2.55 30.14
CA ARG A 149 10.00 -3.34 31.29
C ARG A 149 10.31 -2.45 32.50
N LYS A 150 10.92 -1.29 32.28
CA LYS A 150 11.20 -0.31 33.36
C LYS A 150 9.90 0.19 34.01
N ILE A 151 8.88 0.52 33.22
CA ILE A 151 7.58 0.96 33.74
C ILE A 151 6.88 -0.15 34.53
N ILE A 152 6.84 -1.39 34.00
CA ILE A 152 6.25 -2.53 34.72
C ILE A 152 6.99 -2.82 36.03
N GLN A 153 8.31 -2.70 36.03
CA GLN A 153 9.12 -2.85 37.25
C GLN A 153 8.78 -1.77 38.29
N GLN A 154 8.63 -0.51 37.88
CA GLN A 154 8.24 0.59 38.77
C GLN A 154 6.82 0.43 39.34
N ILE A 155 5.87 -0.06 38.53
CA ILE A 155 4.50 -0.36 38.99
C ILE A 155 4.53 -1.49 40.03
N ASN A 156 5.25 -2.58 39.75
CA ASN A 156 5.39 -3.70 40.68
C ASN A 156 6.08 -3.30 42.00
N GLU A 157 7.02 -2.35 41.97
CA GLU A 157 7.68 -1.82 43.16
C GLU A 157 6.75 -0.89 43.96
N SER A 158 5.92 -0.09 43.29
CA SER A 158 4.94 0.80 43.95
C SER A 158 3.72 0.05 44.53
N GLN A 159 3.46 -1.18 44.08
CA GLN A 159 2.39 -2.05 44.60
C GLN A 159 2.84 -3.00 45.72
N ARG A 160 4.13 -2.98 46.12
CA ARG A 160 4.58 -3.68 47.33
C ARG A 160 4.15 -2.91 48.58
N VAL A 161 2.99 -3.27 49.12
CA VAL A 161 2.54 -2.85 50.45
C VAL A 161 3.52 -3.42 51.50
N PRO A 162 4.11 -2.61 52.39
CA PRO A 162 4.91 -3.11 53.49
C PRO A 162 4.03 -3.99 54.38
N ILE A 163 4.46 -5.22 54.62
CA ILE A 163 3.87 -6.09 55.65
C ILE A 163 4.27 -5.45 56.99
N PRO A 164 3.33 -4.96 57.82
CA PRO A 164 3.68 -4.42 59.13
C PRO A 164 4.13 -5.57 60.04
N ASP A 165 5.25 -5.34 60.74
CA ASP A 165 5.80 -6.23 61.78
C ASP A 165 4.86 -6.36 63.00
#